data_AF-A0A1F3N257-F1
#
_entry.id   AF-A0A1F3N257-F1
#
_cell.length_a   1.000
_cell.length_b   1.000
_cell.length_c   1.000
_cell.angle_alpha   90.00
_cell.angle_beta   90.00
_cell.angle_gamma   90.00
#
_symmetry.space_group_name_H-M   'P 1'
#
loop_
_entity.id
_entity.type
_entity.pdbx_description
1 polymer ?
#
loop_
_entity_poly.entity_id
_entity_poly.type
_entity_poly.pdbx_seq_one_letter_code
_entity_poly.pdbx_strand_id
1 'polypeptide(L)'
;NRGYINRDSYDTEITLADTERLLADMYKIPIELGEEIIHVLPQNYIVDSETGVKNPVGMFGKRLEANFHIVIGDIASARNIERCVNRVGIKVRQMILEPLASSAAVLSDEEKEAGVALIDIGGGTTDIAVFHDEIIRHTAVIPFGGNVITKDIMEGCAILSKYAEQLKVQFGSALGDLAQDDKVVTVPGINGREPKEISFKSLAYIIQSRMEEIIDSALFELENSGCMDKLSAGIVVTGGGSLMRNLPQLVKFRSGMDVRIGYPNERLGNDSTGEVNDPMYSTSVGLLLNGYDILMHSVSGEKNHQHEEIPEFVSEGGKDRSAKEPKNEKAAEPDEDETAESPKKTTTMRNIINGFIGFFDDNSTPM
;
A
#
# COMPACT_ATOMS: atom_id res chain seq x y z
N ASN A 1 -10.52 18.33 -7.41
CA ASN A 1 -10.10 19.76 -7.54
C ASN A 1 -10.12 20.18 -9.00
N ARG A 2 -10.38 21.46 -9.32
CA ARG A 2 -10.40 21.95 -10.72
C ARG A 2 -9.32 23.02 -10.92
N GLY A 3 -8.47 22.83 -11.92
CA GLY A 3 -7.48 23.81 -12.39
C GLY A 3 -7.86 24.38 -13.75
N TYR A 4 -7.38 25.58 -14.09
CA TYR A 4 -7.54 26.15 -15.43
C TYR A 4 -6.36 27.06 -15.81
N ILE A 5 -6.08 27.15 -17.11
CA ILE A 5 -5.19 28.14 -17.71
C ILE A 5 -5.89 28.81 -18.89
N ASN A 6 -5.59 30.10 -19.07
CA ASN A 6 -5.97 30.84 -20.27
C ASN A 6 -4.76 30.90 -21.21
N ARG A 7 -4.97 30.60 -22.48
CA ARG A 7 -3.99 30.62 -23.56
C ARG A 7 -4.16 31.89 -24.38
N ASP A 8 -3.08 32.32 -25.01
CA ASP A 8 -3.03 33.62 -25.68
C ASP A 8 -3.66 33.60 -27.09
N SER A 9 -3.84 32.42 -27.70
CA SER A 9 -4.35 32.27 -29.07
C SER A 9 -5.30 31.08 -29.22
N TYR A 10 -6.28 31.20 -30.13
CA TYR A 10 -7.11 30.08 -30.61
C TYR A 10 -6.40 29.25 -31.69
N ASP A 11 -5.38 29.82 -32.34
CA ASP A 11 -4.73 29.24 -33.53
C ASP A 11 -3.50 28.40 -33.17
N THR A 12 -3.21 28.24 -31.88
CA THR A 12 -2.10 27.42 -31.39
C THR A 12 -2.64 26.15 -30.74
N GLU A 13 -2.05 25.02 -31.07
CA GLU A 13 -2.38 23.73 -30.44
C GLU A 13 -1.99 23.71 -28.97
N ILE A 14 -2.83 23.11 -28.14
CA ILE A 14 -2.53 22.81 -26.75
C ILE A 14 -1.33 21.87 -26.72
N THR A 15 -0.33 22.25 -25.95
CA THR A 15 0.94 21.51 -25.85
C THR A 15 1.03 20.71 -24.56
N LEU A 16 1.97 19.78 -24.49
CA LEU A 16 2.28 19.07 -23.25
C LEU A 16 2.73 20.02 -22.13
N ALA A 17 3.41 21.12 -22.48
CA ALA A 17 3.79 22.14 -21.50
C ALA A 17 2.55 22.83 -20.86
N ASP A 18 1.45 22.95 -21.61
CA ASP A 18 0.19 23.52 -21.11
C ASP A 18 -0.44 22.59 -20.05
N THR A 19 -0.44 21.26 -20.30
CA THR A 19 -0.95 20.27 -19.33
C THR A 19 -0.04 20.11 -18.12
N GLU A 20 1.28 20.10 -18.31
CA GLU A 20 2.27 20.06 -17.22
C GLU A 20 2.15 21.27 -16.30
N ARG A 21 1.90 22.47 -16.87
CA ARG A 21 1.67 23.69 -16.09
C ARG A 21 0.42 23.58 -15.22
N LEU A 22 -0.69 23.08 -15.76
CA LEU A 22 -1.92 22.85 -15.02
C LEU A 22 -1.71 21.92 -13.83
N LEU A 23 -1.00 20.82 -14.06
CA LEU A 23 -0.67 19.83 -13.05
C LEU A 23 0.22 20.45 -11.96
N ALA A 24 1.27 21.18 -12.35
CA ALA A 24 2.20 21.83 -11.42
C ALA A 24 1.51 22.88 -10.53
N ASP A 25 0.44 23.52 -11.01
CA ASP A 25 -0.34 24.46 -10.21
C ASP A 25 -1.19 23.77 -9.13
N MET A 26 -1.58 22.50 -9.33
CA MET A 26 -2.32 21.75 -8.30
C MET A 26 -1.47 21.44 -7.07
N TYR A 27 -0.15 21.26 -7.22
CA TYR A 27 0.77 21.09 -6.09
C TYR A 27 0.92 22.34 -5.22
N LYS A 28 0.37 23.49 -5.65
CA LYS A 28 0.42 24.77 -4.92
C LYS A 28 -0.88 25.08 -4.17
N ILE A 29 -1.86 24.17 -4.23
CA ILE A 29 -3.14 24.35 -3.55
C ILE A 29 -2.90 24.38 -2.02
N PRO A 30 -3.56 25.28 -1.27
CA PRO A 30 -3.47 25.27 0.18
C PRO A 30 -3.97 23.95 0.78
N ILE A 31 -3.15 23.34 1.63
CA ILE A 31 -3.43 22.13 2.41
C ILE A 31 -3.22 22.41 3.89
N GLU A 32 -3.68 21.53 4.77
CA GLU A 32 -3.57 21.75 6.22
C GLU A 32 -2.11 21.66 6.71
N LEU A 33 -1.85 22.23 7.89
CA LEU A 33 -0.53 22.16 8.49
C LEU A 33 -0.22 20.70 8.87
N GLY A 34 0.90 20.19 8.38
CA GLY A 34 1.30 18.80 8.61
C GLY A 34 0.96 17.86 7.45
N GLU A 35 0.31 18.37 6.41
CA GLU A 35 0.02 17.61 5.21
C GLU A 35 0.98 17.94 4.07
N GLU A 36 1.11 17.02 3.12
CA GLU A 36 1.76 17.24 1.83
C GLU A 36 0.98 16.56 0.70
N ILE A 37 0.98 17.16 -0.49
CA ILE A 37 0.41 16.54 -1.69
C ILE A 37 1.41 15.50 -2.19
N ILE A 38 1.00 14.23 -2.19
CA ILE A 38 1.82 13.10 -2.65
C ILE A 38 1.63 12.89 -4.16
N HIS A 39 0.39 12.94 -4.64
CA HIS A 39 0.04 12.77 -6.06
C HIS A 39 -1.03 13.74 -6.51
N VAL A 40 -0.95 14.16 -7.76
CA VAL A 40 -1.99 14.87 -8.49
C VAL A 40 -2.28 14.06 -9.75
N LEU A 41 -3.50 13.54 -9.87
CA LEU A 41 -3.88 12.59 -10.92
C LEU A 41 -5.00 13.22 -11.78
N PRO A 42 -4.75 13.52 -13.06
CA PRO A 42 -5.78 14.07 -13.96
C PRO A 42 -6.99 13.13 -14.08
N GLN A 43 -8.18 13.71 -14.16
CA GLN A 43 -9.45 12.98 -14.24
C GLN A 43 -10.15 13.20 -15.57
N ASN A 44 -10.20 14.44 -16.03
CA ASN A 44 -10.65 14.81 -17.37
C ASN A 44 -10.20 16.24 -17.66
N TYR A 45 -10.11 16.54 -18.94
CA TYR A 45 -9.87 17.88 -19.44
C TYR A 45 -11.15 18.49 -20.00
N ILE A 46 -11.14 19.81 -20.03
CA ILE A 46 -12.19 20.64 -20.62
C ILE A 46 -11.46 21.64 -21.52
N VAL A 47 -11.79 21.63 -22.81
CA VAL A 47 -11.24 22.58 -23.78
C VAL A 47 -12.36 23.53 -24.20
N ASP A 48 -12.24 24.79 -23.79
CA ASP A 48 -13.28 25.82 -23.91
C ASP A 48 -14.63 25.40 -23.30
N SER A 49 -15.53 24.81 -24.09
CA SER A 49 -16.84 24.30 -23.64
C SER A 49 -16.99 22.78 -23.80
N GLU A 50 -16.02 22.12 -24.42
CA GLU A 50 -16.03 20.68 -24.65
C GLU A 50 -15.51 19.96 -23.39
N THR A 51 -16.35 19.12 -22.79
CA THR A 51 -16.07 18.39 -21.56
C THR A 51 -15.76 16.92 -21.83
N GLY A 52 -15.06 16.27 -20.90
CA GLY A 52 -14.77 14.84 -21.00
C GLY A 52 -13.61 14.50 -21.94
N VAL A 53 -12.77 15.49 -22.27
CA VAL A 53 -11.57 15.30 -23.09
C VAL A 53 -10.57 14.45 -22.30
N LYS A 54 -10.15 13.30 -22.85
CA LYS A 54 -9.13 12.44 -22.23
C LYS A 54 -7.71 13.00 -22.41
N ASN A 55 -7.36 13.38 -23.64
CA ASN A 55 -6.08 14.01 -23.97
C ASN A 55 -6.30 15.32 -24.76
N PRO A 56 -5.97 16.49 -24.20
CA PRO A 56 -6.16 17.77 -24.86
C PRO A 56 -4.99 18.17 -25.77
N VAL A 57 -3.85 17.46 -25.73
CA VAL A 57 -2.66 17.80 -26.52
C VAL A 57 -2.98 17.67 -28.01
N GLY A 58 -2.64 18.70 -28.79
CA GLY A 58 -2.97 18.82 -30.21
C GLY A 58 -4.35 19.41 -30.49
N MET A 59 -5.21 19.60 -29.48
CA MET A 59 -6.47 20.31 -29.65
C MET A 59 -6.25 21.83 -29.71
N PHE A 60 -7.16 22.54 -30.36
CA PHE A 60 -7.18 24.01 -30.38
C PHE A 60 -8.21 24.52 -29.37
N GLY A 61 -7.86 25.58 -28.65
CA GLY A 61 -8.76 26.20 -27.68
C GLY A 61 -8.07 27.24 -26.83
N LYS A 62 -8.84 28.19 -26.30
CA LYS A 62 -8.29 29.30 -25.53
C LYS A 62 -8.24 29.03 -24.04
N ARG A 63 -9.15 28.22 -23.52
CA ARG A 63 -9.24 27.88 -22.11
C ARG A 63 -9.08 26.38 -21.96
N LEU A 64 -8.04 25.98 -21.23
CA LEU A 64 -7.83 24.59 -20.87
C LEU A 64 -8.08 24.43 -19.38
N GLU A 65 -8.97 23.53 -19.01
CA GLU A 65 -9.25 23.18 -17.63
C GLU A 65 -9.10 21.69 -17.42
N ALA A 66 -8.90 21.30 -16.16
CA ALA A 66 -8.81 19.90 -15.80
C ALA A 66 -9.36 19.68 -14.39
N ASN A 67 -10.04 18.54 -14.21
CA ASN A 67 -10.33 18.02 -12.88
C ASN A 67 -9.20 17.07 -12.47
N PHE A 68 -8.83 17.13 -11.19
CA PHE A 68 -7.75 16.35 -10.59
C PHE A 68 -8.23 15.64 -9.33
N HIS A 69 -7.78 14.40 -9.17
CA HIS A 69 -7.78 13.67 -7.92
C HIS A 69 -6.46 13.98 -7.22
N ILE A 70 -6.54 14.59 -6.03
CA ILE A 70 -5.35 14.99 -5.26
C ILE A 70 -5.23 14.07 -4.07
N VAL A 71 -4.06 13.44 -3.94
CA VAL A 71 -3.73 12.54 -2.84
C VAL A 71 -2.87 13.32 -1.87
N ILE A 72 -3.35 13.41 -0.63
CA ILE A 72 -2.70 14.14 0.46
C ILE A 72 -2.28 13.13 1.52
N GLY A 73 -1.08 13.32 2.09
CA GLY A 73 -0.54 12.46 3.13
C GLY A 73 0.06 13.26 4.29
N ASP A 74 0.24 12.59 5.42
CA ASP A 74 0.91 13.16 6.59
C ASP A 74 2.42 13.30 6.33
N ILE A 75 2.92 14.54 6.43
CA ILE A 75 4.31 14.88 6.12
C ILE A 75 5.31 14.16 7.05
N ALA A 76 4.92 13.90 8.30
CA ALA A 76 5.80 13.24 9.26
C ALA A 76 5.98 11.77 8.89
N SER A 77 4.90 11.10 8.49
CA SER A 77 4.88 9.71 8.06
C SER A 77 5.71 9.51 6.79
N ALA A 78 5.51 10.34 5.78
CA ALA A 78 6.28 10.30 4.55
C ALA A 78 7.79 10.52 4.81
N ARG A 79 8.14 11.56 5.59
CA ARG A 79 9.53 11.85 5.96
C ARG A 79 10.18 10.76 6.81
N ASN A 80 9.41 10.05 7.64
CA ASN A 80 9.93 8.94 8.44
C ASN A 80 10.34 7.76 7.55
N ILE A 81 9.52 7.43 6.54
CA ILE A 81 9.87 6.40 5.53
C ILE A 81 11.13 6.82 4.78
N GLU A 82 11.17 8.07 4.29
CA GLU A 82 12.30 8.60 3.54
C GLU A 82 13.60 8.56 4.35
N ARG A 83 13.56 8.98 5.63
CA ARG A 83 14.71 8.93 6.54
C ARG A 83 15.21 7.51 6.77
N CYS A 84 14.31 6.53 6.88
CA CYS A 84 14.70 5.13 7.04
C CYS A 84 15.48 4.62 5.82
N VAL A 85 15.03 4.95 4.60
CA VAL A 85 15.73 4.57 3.37
C VAL A 85 17.06 5.33 3.22
N ASN A 86 17.06 6.64 3.47
CA ASN A 86 18.27 7.48 3.40
C ASN A 86 19.36 7.02 4.38
N ARG A 87 19.00 6.47 5.55
CA ARG A 87 19.96 5.95 6.55
C ARG A 87 20.79 4.77 6.08
N VAL A 88 20.31 4.00 5.10
CA VAL A 88 21.08 2.90 4.50
C VAL A 88 21.86 3.32 3.26
N GLY A 89 21.96 4.63 2.98
CA GLY A 89 22.74 5.18 1.88
C GLY A 89 22.03 5.18 0.52
N ILE A 90 20.72 4.89 0.50
CA ILE A 90 19.89 4.92 -0.70
C ILE A 90 19.09 6.21 -0.71
N LYS A 91 19.09 6.95 -1.82
CA LYS A 91 18.25 8.15 -1.97
C LYS A 91 16.87 7.77 -2.47
N VAL A 92 15.83 8.26 -1.80
CA VAL A 92 14.46 8.16 -2.32
C VAL A 92 14.31 9.13 -3.48
N ARG A 93 14.01 8.60 -4.67
CA ARG A 93 13.70 9.42 -5.85
C ARG A 93 12.29 10.02 -5.76
N GLN A 94 11.33 9.20 -5.37
CA GLN A 94 9.90 9.56 -5.37
C GLN A 94 9.12 8.66 -4.41
N MET A 95 8.06 9.22 -3.82
CA MET A 95 7.06 8.47 -3.05
C MET A 95 5.85 8.16 -3.94
N ILE A 96 5.40 6.91 -3.95
CA ILE A 96 4.28 6.46 -4.78
C ILE A 96 3.13 6.02 -3.86
N LEU A 97 1.89 6.35 -4.23
CA LEU A 97 0.70 5.84 -3.56
C LEU A 97 0.60 4.33 -3.81
N GLU A 98 0.52 3.54 -2.74
CA GLU A 98 0.55 2.08 -2.81
C GLU A 98 -0.41 1.47 -3.84
N PRO A 99 -1.72 1.83 -3.88
CA PRO A 99 -2.63 1.31 -4.91
C PRO A 99 -2.20 1.60 -6.36
N LEU A 100 -1.46 2.69 -6.63
CA LEU A 100 -0.91 2.95 -7.96
C LEU A 100 0.25 2.01 -8.29
N ALA A 101 1.09 1.71 -7.30
CA ALA A 101 2.15 0.72 -7.46
C ALA A 101 1.55 -0.68 -7.66
N SER A 102 0.71 -1.15 -6.74
CA SER A 102 0.12 -2.49 -6.81
C SER A 102 -0.66 -2.70 -8.11
N SER A 103 -1.46 -1.72 -8.56
CA SER A 103 -2.21 -1.80 -9.82
C SER A 103 -1.31 -1.91 -11.06
N ALA A 104 -0.16 -1.26 -11.08
CA ALA A 104 0.79 -1.37 -12.20
C ALA A 104 1.35 -2.79 -12.35
N ALA A 105 1.38 -3.58 -11.27
CA ALA A 105 1.87 -4.94 -11.28
C ALA A 105 0.80 -5.99 -11.59
N VAL A 106 -0.45 -5.76 -11.16
CA VAL A 106 -1.47 -6.83 -11.12
C VAL A 106 -2.70 -6.61 -12.00
N LEU A 107 -2.92 -5.40 -12.51
CA LEU A 107 -4.06 -5.07 -13.37
C LEU A 107 -3.63 -4.92 -14.83
N SER A 108 -4.45 -5.49 -15.72
CA SER A 108 -4.28 -5.26 -17.15
C SER A 108 -4.87 -3.91 -17.56
N ASP A 109 -4.50 -3.42 -18.74
CA ASP A 109 -5.02 -2.15 -19.25
C ASP A 109 -6.50 -2.29 -19.65
N GLU A 110 -6.91 -3.47 -20.13
CA GLU A 110 -8.31 -3.79 -20.44
C GLU A 110 -9.20 -3.75 -19.18
N GLU A 111 -8.71 -4.22 -18.04
CA GLU A 111 -9.46 -4.14 -16.78
C GLU A 111 -9.62 -2.70 -16.30
N LYS A 112 -8.56 -1.90 -16.41
CA LYS A 112 -8.61 -0.46 -16.07
C LYS A 112 -9.53 0.32 -17.00
N GLU A 113 -9.59 -0.06 -18.27
CA GLU A 113 -10.52 0.52 -19.25
C GLU A 113 -11.97 0.15 -18.90
N ALA A 114 -12.26 -1.15 -18.79
CA ALA A 114 -13.61 -1.68 -18.55
C ALA A 114 -14.19 -1.32 -17.18
N GLY A 115 -13.30 -1.12 -16.20
CA GLY A 115 -13.61 -0.70 -14.85
C GLY A 115 -13.42 -1.82 -13.83
N VAL A 116 -12.51 -1.61 -12.87
CA VAL A 116 -12.06 -2.62 -11.91
C VAL A 116 -11.77 -1.99 -10.55
N ALA A 117 -12.10 -2.70 -9.48
CA ALA A 117 -11.67 -2.36 -8.13
C ALA A 117 -10.48 -3.21 -7.71
N LEU A 118 -9.38 -2.57 -7.34
CA LEU A 118 -8.25 -3.20 -6.67
C LEU A 118 -8.45 -3.11 -5.16
N ILE A 119 -8.39 -4.25 -4.47
CA ILE A 119 -8.39 -4.35 -3.02
C ILE A 119 -7.09 -5.00 -2.58
N ASP A 120 -6.18 -4.23 -1.99
CA ASP A 120 -4.91 -4.71 -1.46
C ASP A 120 -5.04 -4.94 0.05
N ILE A 121 -5.05 -6.21 0.47
CA ILE A 121 -5.19 -6.58 1.88
C ILE A 121 -3.79 -6.80 2.46
N GLY A 122 -3.26 -5.74 3.08
CA GLY A 122 -1.99 -5.76 3.79
C GLY A 122 -2.10 -6.33 5.20
N GLY A 123 -1.04 -6.17 6.00
CA GLY A 123 -1.07 -6.54 7.42
C GLY A 123 -1.82 -5.50 8.27
N GLY A 124 -1.50 -4.22 8.07
CA GLY A 124 -2.04 -3.11 8.86
C GLY A 124 -3.24 -2.41 8.25
N THR A 125 -3.36 -2.42 6.92
CA THR A 125 -4.38 -1.70 6.16
C THR A 125 -4.99 -2.59 5.10
N THR A 126 -6.15 -2.17 4.61
CA THR A 126 -6.71 -2.65 3.36
C THR A 126 -6.91 -1.44 2.46
N ASP A 127 -6.20 -1.39 1.35
CA ASP A 127 -6.13 -0.26 0.44
C ASP A 127 -7.01 -0.52 -0.79
N ILE A 128 -7.76 0.49 -1.22
CA ILE A 128 -8.75 0.38 -2.30
C ILE A 128 -8.42 1.40 -3.38
N ALA A 129 -8.45 0.96 -4.63
CA ALA A 129 -8.46 1.85 -5.79
C ALA A 129 -9.46 1.38 -6.83
N VAL A 130 -10.19 2.33 -7.41
CA VAL A 130 -11.12 2.07 -8.52
C VAL A 130 -10.55 2.68 -9.78
N PHE A 131 -10.46 1.88 -10.84
CA PHE A 131 -10.08 2.32 -12.18
C PHE A 131 -11.28 2.21 -13.11
N HIS A 132 -11.43 3.16 -14.03
CA HIS A 132 -12.40 3.11 -15.13
C HIS A 132 -12.00 4.16 -16.17
N ASP A 133 -12.05 3.82 -17.46
CA ASP A 133 -11.46 4.62 -18.54
C ASP A 133 -9.94 4.83 -18.40
N GLU A 134 -9.21 3.82 -17.95
CA GLU A 134 -7.74 3.84 -17.72
C GLU A 134 -7.27 4.80 -16.62
N ILE A 135 -8.18 5.50 -15.96
CA ILE A 135 -7.85 6.46 -14.89
C ILE A 135 -8.39 6.00 -13.55
N ILE A 136 -7.67 6.38 -12.50
CA ILE A 136 -8.12 6.17 -11.13
C ILE A 136 -9.27 7.12 -10.80
N ARG A 137 -10.40 6.56 -10.37
CA ARG A 137 -11.63 7.29 -10.04
C ARG A 137 -11.81 7.50 -8.55
N HIS A 138 -11.28 6.58 -7.75
CA HIS A 138 -11.45 6.61 -6.30
C HIS A 138 -10.30 5.88 -5.61
N THR A 139 -9.95 6.34 -4.41
CA THR A 139 -8.98 5.71 -3.51
C THR A 139 -9.50 5.80 -2.09
N ALA A 140 -9.40 4.72 -1.34
CA ALA A 140 -9.74 4.68 0.08
C ALA A 140 -8.79 3.75 0.84
N VAL A 141 -8.68 3.97 2.15
CA VAL A 141 -7.85 3.13 3.04
C VAL A 141 -8.68 2.75 4.25
N ILE A 142 -8.77 1.45 4.51
CA ILE A 142 -9.36 0.90 5.72
C ILE A 142 -8.24 0.63 6.72
N PRO A 143 -8.31 1.13 7.96
CA PRO A 143 -7.20 1.09 8.92
C PRO A 143 -7.05 -0.27 9.63
N PHE A 144 -7.30 -1.37 8.93
CA PHE A 144 -7.07 -2.73 9.40
C PHE A 144 -6.93 -3.72 8.23
N GLY A 145 -6.14 -4.78 8.45
CA GLY A 145 -5.82 -5.82 7.47
C GLY A 145 -5.61 -7.18 8.14
N GLY A 146 -4.62 -7.96 7.70
CA GLY A 146 -4.33 -9.28 8.23
C GLY A 146 -3.99 -9.36 9.73
N ASN A 147 -3.52 -8.27 10.35
CA ASN A 147 -3.13 -8.25 11.77
C ASN A 147 -4.32 -8.41 12.72
N VAL A 148 -5.50 -7.88 12.36
CA VAL A 148 -6.70 -8.05 13.20
C VAL A 148 -7.21 -9.49 13.18
N ILE A 149 -7.02 -10.21 12.06
CA ILE A 149 -7.29 -11.66 11.99
C ILE A 149 -6.41 -12.41 13.00
N THR A 150 -5.12 -12.10 13.01
CA THR A 150 -4.15 -12.73 13.93
C THR A 150 -4.51 -12.47 15.39
N LYS A 151 -4.99 -11.25 15.69
CA LYS A 151 -5.47 -10.89 17.02
C LYS A 151 -6.71 -11.69 17.41
N ASP A 152 -7.68 -11.83 16.51
CA ASP A 152 -8.90 -12.61 16.78
C ASP A 152 -8.61 -14.10 16.99
N ILE A 153 -7.68 -14.68 16.23
CA ILE A 153 -7.22 -16.07 16.44
C ILE A 153 -6.53 -16.20 17.81
N MET A 154 -5.68 -15.23 18.15
CA MET A 154 -4.98 -15.20 19.44
C MET A 154 -5.98 -15.20 20.60
N GLU A 155 -7.01 -14.34 20.54
CA GLU A 155 -8.03 -14.21 21.58
C GLU A 155 -8.99 -15.42 21.58
N GLY A 156 -9.53 -15.79 20.42
CA GLY A 156 -10.50 -16.88 20.26
C GLY A 156 -9.95 -18.26 20.59
N CYS A 157 -8.66 -18.52 20.32
CA CYS A 157 -8.00 -19.77 20.68
C CYS A 157 -7.22 -19.67 22.02
N ALA A 158 -7.07 -18.46 22.56
CA ALA A 158 -6.26 -18.15 23.74
C ALA A 158 -4.83 -18.74 23.65
N ILE A 159 -4.15 -18.43 22.54
CA ILE A 159 -2.76 -18.81 22.24
C ILE A 159 -1.89 -17.56 22.10
N LEU A 160 -0.57 -17.74 21.92
CA LEU A 160 0.33 -16.59 21.67
C LEU A 160 0.19 -16.09 20.23
N SER A 161 0.38 -14.78 20.04
CA SER A 161 0.33 -14.12 18.73
C SER A 161 1.20 -14.80 17.66
N LYS A 162 2.42 -15.23 18.02
CA LYS A 162 3.31 -15.98 17.11
C LYS A 162 2.64 -17.25 16.56
N TYR A 163 1.95 -18.02 17.40
CA TYR A 163 1.27 -19.23 16.97
C TYR A 163 -0.02 -18.91 16.21
N ALA A 164 -0.74 -17.85 16.59
CA ALA A 164 -1.90 -17.38 15.84
C ALA A 164 -1.55 -17.01 14.39
N GLU A 165 -0.43 -16.32 14.18
CA GLU A 165 0.05 -16.00 12.82
C GLU A 165 0.41 -17.26 12.04
N GLN A 166 1.12 -18.20 12.67
CA GLN A 166 1.47 -19.47 12.04
C GLN A 166 0.23 -20.27 11.64
N LEU A 167 -0.78 -20.33 12.51
CA LEU A 167 -2.06 -20.97 12.21
C LEU A 167 -2.77 -20.29 11.05
N LYS A 168 -2.83 -18.95 11.05
CA LYS A 168 -3.46 -18.16 9.99
C LYS A 168 -2.82 -18.48 8.64
N VAL A 169 -1.50 -18.40 8.55
CA VAL A 169 -0.76 -18.61 7.28
C VAL A 169 -0.84 -20.06 6.82
N GLN A 170 -0.65 -21.03 7.73
CA GLN A 170 -0.57 -22.45 7.35
C GLN A 170 -1.94 -23.10 7.16
N PHE A 171 -2.92 -22.75 7.99
CA PHE A 171 -4.19 -23.46 8.11
C PHE A 171 -5.43 -22.61 7.83
N GLY A 172 -5.27 -21.30 7.65
CA GLY A 172 -6.38 -20.37 7.48
C GLY A 172 -7.25 -20.66 6.24
N SER A 173 -8.55 -20.35 6.39
CA SER A 173 -9.56 -20.38 5.33
C SER A 173 -10.57 -19.27 5.60
N ALA A 174 -10.97 -18.56 4.56
CA ALA A 174 -12.03 -17.55 4.60
C ALA A 174 -13.44 -18.16 4.57
N LEU A 175 -13.59 -19.47 4.34
CA LEU A 175 -14.87 -20.17 4.40
C LEU A 175 -14.82 -21.30 5.42
N GLY A 176 -15.54 -21.11 6.53
CA GLY A 176 -15.66 -22.06 7.64
C GLY A 176 -16.35 -23.35 7.26
N ASP A 177 -17.39 -23.27 6.41
CA ASP A 177 -18.17 -24.44 5.99
C ASP A 177 -17.39 -25.43 5.11
N LEU A 178 -16.27 -24.98 4.51
CA LEU A 178 -15.38 -25.84 3.71
C LEU A 178 -14.22 -26.43 4.53
N ALA A 179 -14.08 -26.03 5.80
CA ALA A 179 -13.04 -26.56 6.67
C ALA A 179 -13.39 -27.99 7.11
N GLN A 180 -12.36 -28.81 7.32
CA GLN A 180 -12.53 -30.21 7.71
C GLN A 180 -12.91 -30.32 9.19
N ASP A 181 -14.02 -31.00 9.47
CA ASP A 181 -14.61 -31.12 10.82
C ASP A 181 -13.76 -31.94 11.79
N ASP A 182 -12.99 -32.90 11.28
CA ASP A 182 -12.19 -33.86 12.04
C ASP A 182 -10.71 -33.48 12.17
N LYS A 183 -10.27 -32.37 11.54
CA LYS A 183 -8.89 -31.92 11.62
C LYS A 183 -8.65 -30.93 12.77
N VAL A 184 -7.62 -31.24 13.55
CA VAL A 184 -7.11 -30.40 14.63
C VAL A 184 -5.62 -30.17 14.46
N VAL A 185 -5.12 -29.06 15.01
CA VAL A 185 -3.70 -28.75 15.15
C VAL A 185 -3.38 -28.49 16.61
N THR A 186 -2.29 -29.09 17.08
CA THR A 186 -1.82 -28.91 18.44
C THR A 186 -0.84 -27.75 18.51
N VAL A 187 -1.14 -26.78 19.37
CA VAL A 187 -0.29 -25.61 19.64
C VAL A 187 0.30 -25.72 21.05
N PRO A 188 1.59 -25.41 21.24
CA PRO A 188 2.20 -25.43 22.57
C PRO A 188 1.47 -24.52 23.57
N GLY A 189 1.30 -25.00 24.79
CA GLY A 189 0.75 -24.22 25.88
C GLY A 189 1.71 -23.13 26.36
N ILE A 190 1.16 -22.13 27.06
CA ILE A 190 1.93 -21.00 27.61
C ILE A 190 2.52 -21.38 28.96
N ASN A 191 3.84 -21.25 29.15
CA ASN A 191 4.55 -21.43 30.42
C ASN A 191 4.24 -22.78 31.12
N GLY A 192 4.39 -23.90 30.41
CA GLY A 192 4.22 -25.24 30.98
C GLY A 192 2.76 -25.68 31.13
N ARG A 193 1.79 -24.90 30.63
CA ARG A 193 0.42 -25.38 30.43
C ARG A 193 0.40 -26.46 29.35
N GLU A 194 -0.58 -27.33 29.44
CA GLU A 194 -0.83 -28.36 28.43
C GLU A 194 -0.99 -27.76 27.02
N PRO A 195 -0.53 -28.47 25.98
CA PRO A 195 -0.82 -28.10 24.60
C PRO A 195 -2.32 -27.96 24.36
N LYS A 196 -2.68 -27.05 23.45
CA LYS A 196 -4.07 -26.83 23.04
C LYS A 196 -4.31 -27.42 21.68
N GLU A 197 -5.41 -28.13 21.53
CA GLU A 197 -5.90 -28.56 20.22
C GLU A 197 -6.89 -27.52 19.68
N ILE A 198 -6.66 -27.09 18.44
CA ILE A 198 -7.49 -26.12 17.75
C ILE A 198 -8.06 -26.81 16.52
N SER A 199 -9.39 -26.86 16.42
CA SER A 199 -10.04 -27.41 15.23
C SER A 199 -9.90 -26.45 14.05
N PHE A 200 -9.74 -27.02 12.85
CA PHE A 200 -9.66 -26.24 11.62
C PHE A 200 -10.96 -25.48 11.38
N LYS A 201 -12.09 -26.09 11.73
CA LYS A 201 -13.41 -25.47 11.63
C LYS A 201 -13.54 -24.23 12.52
N SER A 202 -13.15 -24.32 13.78
CA SER A 202 -13.15 -23.17 14.70
C SER A 202 -12.23 -22.06 14.22
N LEU A 203 -11.02 -22.40 13.77
CA LEU A 203 -10.07 -21.44 13.19
C LEU A 203 -10.68 -20.72 11.98
N ALA A 204 -11.28 -21.47 11.05
CA ALA A 204 -11.86 -20.92 9.83
C ALA A 204 -13.06 -20.01 10.11
N TYR A 205 -13.93 -20.31 11.08
CA TYR A 205 -15.02 -19.40 11.43
C TYR A 205 -14.53 -18.09 12.07
N ILE A 206 -13.47 -18.13 12.89
CA ILE A 206 -12.85 -16.90 13.42
C ILE A 206 -12.32 -16.04 12.26
N ILE A 207 -11.61 -16.65 11.32
CA ILE A 207 -11.04 -15.97 10.15
C ILE A 207 -12.14 -15.41 9.25
N GLN A 208 -13.15 -16.23 8.93
CA GLN A 208 -14.28 -15.83 8.09
C GLN A 208 -14.98 -14.60 8.67
N SER A 209 -15.27 -14.59 9.98
CA SER A 209 -15.93 -13.45 10.62
C SER A 209 -15.14 -12.15 10.43
N ARG A 210 -13.80 -12.18 10.57
CA ARG A 210 -12.99 -10.98 10.35
C ARG A 210 -12.88 -10.63 8.87
N MET A 211 -12.84 -11.61 7.98
CA MET A 211 -12.81 -11.35 6.52
C MET A 211 -14.10 -10.77 6.00
N GLU A 212 -15.24 -11.20 6.50
CA GLU A 212 -16.51 -10.55 6.18
C GLU A 212 -16.47 -9.07 6.57
N GLU A 213 -15.94 -8.72 7.74
CA GLU A 213 -15.84 -7.31 8.16
C GLU A 213 -14.89 -6.47 7.29
N ILE A 214 -13.72 -7.01 6.90
CA ILE A 214 -12.81 -6.32 5.96
C ILE A 214 -13.48 -6.12 4.61
N ILE A 215 -14.11 -7.17 4.08
CA ILE A 215 -14.76 -7.14 2.78
C ILE A 215 -15.94 -6.17 2.81
N ASP A 216 -16.78 -6.21 3.84
CA ASP A 216 -17.93 -5.30 3.98
C ASP A 216 -17.48 -3.84 4.05
N SER A 217 -16.39 -3.57 4.77
CA SER A 217 -15.80 -2.23 4.84
C SER A 217 -15.32 -1.78 3.46
N ALA A 218 -14.72 -2.68 2.68
CA ALA A 218 -14.28 -2.36 1.32
C ALA A 218 -15.45 -2.14 0.37
N LEU A 219 -16.49 -2.98 0.44
CA LEU A 219 -17.70 -2.81 -0.35
C LEU A 219 -18.43 -1.51 0.00
N PHE A 220 -18.47 -1.13 1.28
CA PHE A 220 -19.03 0.14 1.72
C PHE A 220 -18.29 1.35 1.10
N GLU A 221 -16.96 1.33 1.05
CA GLU A 221 -16.20 2.37 0.36
C GLU A 221 -16.46 2.39 -1.16
N LEU A 222 -16.55 1.21 -1.79
CA LEU A 222 -16.91 1.10 -3.20
C LEU A 222 -18.31 1.66 -3.50
N GLU A 223 -19.30 1.40 -2.65
CA GLU A 223 -20.64 1.98 -2.75
C GLU A 223 -20.59 3.51 -2.61
N ASN A 224 -19.91 4.01 -1.56
CA ASN A 224 -19.78 5.45 -1.31
C ASN A 224 -19.04 6.19 -2.42
N SER A 225 -18.14 5.51 -3.14
CA SER A 225 -17.43 6.09 -4.28
C SER A 225 -18.34 6.44 -5.46
N GLY A 226 -19.56 5.88 -5.53
CA GLY A 226 -20.46 6.03 -6.69
C GLY A 226 -19.90 5.44 -7.99
N CYS A 227 -19.00 4.45 -7.87
CA CYS A 227 -18.39 3.78 -9.02
C CYS A 227 -18.75 2.31 -9.12
N MET A 228 -19.57 1.77 -8.20
CA MET A 228 -19.87 0.34 -8.15
C MET A 228 -20.56 -0.19 -9.42
N ASP A 229 -21.36 0.64 -10.07
CA ASP A 229 -22.03 0.37 -11.35
C ASP A 229 -21.09 0.38 -12.57
N LYS A 230 -19.84 0.83 -12.38
CA LYS A 230 -18.82 0.94 -13.44
C LYS A 230 -17.79 -0.20 -13.39
N LEU A 231 -17.89 -1.12 -12.42
CA LEU A 231 -16.90 -2.18 -12.20
C LEU A 231 -17.15 -3.40 -13.10
N SER A 232 -17.15 -3.21 -14.42
CA SER A 232 -17.48 -4.27 -15.39
C SER A 232 -16.49 -5.44 -15.37
N ALA A 233 -15.23 -5.19 -15.02
CA ALA A 233 -14.19 -6.21 -14.85
C ALA A 233 -14.14 -6.81 -13.43
N GLY A 234 -15.01 -6.34 -12.52
CA GLY A 234 -15.14 -6.87 -11.16
C GLY A 234 -14.05 -6.39 -10.20
N ILE A 235 -13.61 -7.29 -9.32
CA ILE A 235 -12.69 -7.02 -8.22
C ILE A 235 -11.41 -7.84 -8.37
N VAL A 236 -10.27 -7.19 -8.24
CA VAL A 236 -8.96 -7.85 -8.11
C VAL A 236 -8.47 -7.69 -6.69
N VAL A 237 -8.18 -8.79 -6.02
CA VAL A 237 -7.66 -8.78 -4.64
C VAL A 237 -6.17 -9.11 -4.65
N THR A 238 -5.36 -8.33 -3.94
CA THR A 238 -3.91 -8.54 -3.84
C THR A 238 -3.38 -8.33 -2.41
N GLY A 239 -2.07 -8.34 -2.23
CA GLY A 239 -1.41 -8.25 -0.93
C GLY A 239 -1.34 -9.59 -0.21
N GLY A 240 -0.62 -9.63 0.91
CA GLY A 240 -0.43 -10.87 1.68
C GLY A 240 -1.72 -11.47 2.23
N GLY A 241 -2.74 -10.64 2.51
CA GLY A 241 -4.06 -11.11 2.94
C GLY A 241 -4.84 -11.84 1.84
N SER A 242 -4.53 -11.57 0.57
CA SER A 242 -5.18 -12.23 -0.57
C SER A 242 -4.85 -13.73 -0.69
N LEU A 243 -3.75 -14.16 -0.07
CA LEU A 243 -3.34 -15.57 0.02
C LEU A 243 -4.24 -16.42 0.93
N MET A 244 -5.18 -15.80 1.66
CA MET A 244 -6.15 -16.54 2.47
C MET A 244 -6.96 -17.50 1.59
N ARG A 245 -6.94 -18.79 1.95
CA ARG A 245 -7.68 -19.80 1.19
C ARG A 245 -9.15 -19.45 1.13
N ASN A 246 -9.75 -19.69 -0.02
CA ASN A 246 -11.17 -19.45 -0.27
C ASN A 246 -11.62 -17.97 -0.22
N LEU A 247 -10.69 -17.01 -0.16
CA LEU A 247 -11.03 -15.59 -0.14
C LEU A 247 -11.77 -15.11 -1.41
N PRO A 248 -11.36 -15.46 -2.65
CA PRO A 248 -12.09 -15.04 -3.85
C PRO A 248 -13.56 -15.45 -3.83
N GLN A 249 -13.86 -16.64 -3.29
CA GLN A 249 -15.21 -17.16 -3.16
C GLN A 249 -16.01 -16.35 -2.14
N LEU A 250 -15.42 -15.99 -1.01
CA LEU A 250 -16.07 -15.14 -0.01
C LEU A 250 -16.35 -13.75 -0.59
N VAL A 251 -15.36 -13.11 -1.22
CA VAL A 251 -15.52 -11.78 -1.84
C VAL A 251 -16.60 -11.82 -2.93
N LYS A 252 -16.58 -12.84 -3.79
CA LYS A 252 -17.59 -13.03 -4.84
C LYS A 252 -19.00 -13.21 -4.25
N PHE A 253 -19.12 -13.97 -3.17
CA PHE A 253 -20.39 -14.16 -2.47
C PHE A 253 -20.92 -12.85 -1.86
N ARG A 254 -20.05 -12.05 -1.22
CA ARG A 254 -20.44 -10.78 -0.59
C ARG A 254 -20.74 -9.66 -1.59
N SER A 255 -19.95 -9.57 -2.65
CA SER A 255 -20.03 -8.48 -3.65
C SER A 255 -21.03 -8.76 -4.77
N GLY A 256 -21.28 -10.03 -5.10
CA GLY A 256 -22.00 -10.41 -6.32
C GLY A 256 -21.21 -10.16 -7.62
N MET A 257 -19.93 -9.80 -7.54
CA MET A 257 -19.07 -9.49 -8.69
C MET A 257 -18.12 -10.63 -9.01
N ASP A 258 -17.54 -10.61 -10.21
CA ASP A 258 -16.41 -11.47 -10.52
C ASP A 258 -15.17 -11.03 -9.74
N VAL A 259 -14.42 -12.02 -9.26
CA VAL A 259 -13.25 -11.80 -8.39
C VAL A 259 -12.11 -12.68 -8.84
N ARG A 260 -10.91 -12.09 -8.93
CA ARG A 260 -9.66 -12.83 -9.09
C ARG A 260 -8.58 -12.34 -8.13
N ILE A 261 -7.56 -13.17 -7.93
CA ILE A 261 -6.33 -12.76 -7.24
C ILE A 261 -5.41 -12.06 -8.24
N GLY A 262 -4.86 -10.92 -7.83
CA GLY A 262 -3.85 -10.17 -8.57
C GLY A 262 -2.47 -10.73 -8.29
N TYR A 263 -1.83 -11.28 -9.31
CA TYR A 263 -0.44 -11.75 -9.24
C TYR A 263 0.46 -10.83 -10.07
N PRO A 264 1.65 -10.46 -9.57
CA PRO A 264 2.53 -9.51 -10.25
C PRO A 264 3.36 -10.19 -11.34
N ASN A 265 2.73 -10.82 -12.34
CA ASN A 265 3.44 -11.65 -13.34
C ASN A 265 3.31 -11.20 -14.79
N GLU A 266 2.29 -10.40 -15.14
CA GLU A 266 2.02 -10.04 -16.54
C GLU A 266 3.16 -9.25 -17.20
N ARG A 267 3.88 -8.45 -16.40
CA ARG A 267 4.98 -7.59 -16.87
C ARG A 267 6.38 -8.10 -16.48
N LEU A 268 6.47 -9.30 -15.91
CA LEU A 268 7.76 -9.92 -15.58
C LEU A 268 8.30 -10.72 -16.77
N GLY A 269 9.60 -10.64 -17.00
CA GLY A 269 10.26 -11.45 -18.03
C GLY A 269 10.23 -12.94 -17.68
N ASN A 270 10.25 -13.83 -18.68
CA ASN A 270 10.16 -15.28 -18.52
C ASN A 270 11.21 -15.91 -17.57
N ASP A 271 12.32 -15.21 -17.30
CA ASP A 271 13.38 -15.64 -16.39
C ASP A 271 13.17 -15.20 -14.92
N SER A 272 12.04 -14.54 -14.61
CA SER A 272 11.72 -14.15 -13.24
C SER A 272 11.58 -15.38 -12.35
N THR A 273 12.21 -15.36 -11.17
CA THR A 273 12.06 -16.43 -10.18
C THR A 273 10.59 -16.58 -9.79
N GLY A 274 10.09 -17.82 -9.69
CA GLY A 274 8.71 -18.06 -9.27
C GLY A 274 8.37 -17.46 -7.90
N GLU A 275 9.39 -17.13 -7.09
CA GLU A 275 9.28 -16.48 -5.78
C GLU A 275 8.67 -15.07 -5.84
N VAL A 276 8.86 -14.30 -6.92
CA VAL A 276 8.29 -12.95 -7.01
C VAL A 276 6.85 -12.94 -7.53
N ASN A 277 6.36 -14.07 -8.06
CA ASN A 277 4.98 -14.26 -8.49
C ASN A 277 4.07 -14.57 -7.29
N ASP A 278 4.09 -13.68 -6.31
CA ASP A 278 3.29 -13.76 -5.08
C ASP A 278 2.59 -12.40 -4.87
N PRO A 279 1.27 -12.37 -4.59
CA PRO A 279 0.53 -11.13 -4.34
C PRO A 279 1.13 -10.26 -3.25
N MET A 280 1.86 -10.84 -2.28
CA MET A 280 2.59 -10.10 -1.23
C MET A 280 3.67 -9.16 -1.79
N TYR A 281 4.16 -9.41 -3.01
CA TYR A 281 5.16 -8.57 -3.66
C TYR A 281 4.60 -7.55 -4.65
N SER A 282 3.27 -7.46 -4.80
CA SER A 282 2.62 -6.58 -5.79
C SER A 282 3.06 -5.13 -5.70
N THR A 283 3.06 -4.54 -4.50
CA THR A 283 3.52 -3.16 -4.30
C THR A 283 4.99 -2.99 -4.69
N SER A 284 5.85 -3.93 -4.30
CA SER A 284 7.30 -3.85 -4.58
C SER A 284 7.61 -3.99 -6.07
N VAL A 285 6.96 -4.94 -6.75
CA VAL A 285 7.09 -5.10 -8.22
C VAL A 285 6.53 -3.86 -8.92
N GLY A 286 5.40 -3.35 -8.46
CA GLY A 286 4.78 -2.13 -8.97
C GLY A 286 5.68 -0.90 -8.89
N LEU A 287 6.37 -0.71 -7.74
CA LEU A 287 7.35 0.36 -7.56
C LEU A 287 8.52 0.23 -8.53
N LEU A 288 8.99 -1.00 -8.79
CA LEU A 288 10.07 -1.24 -9.75
C LEU A 288 9.65 -0.93 -11.18
N LEU A 289 8.44 -1.32 -11.59
CA LEU A 289 7.88 -1.00 -12.91
C LEU A 289 7.77 0.51 -13.10
N ASN A 290 7.18 1.22 -12.14
CA ASN A 290 7.09 2.68 -12.17
C ASN A 290 8.48 3.34 -12.23
N GLY A 291 9.43 2.86 -11.43
CA GLY A 291 10.80 3.35 -11.44
C GLY A 291 11.51 3.13 -12.78
N TYR A 292 11.28 1.98 -13.41
CA TYR A 292 11.80 1.65 -14.74
C TYR A 292 11.23 2.59 -15.81
N ASP A 293 9.92 2.82 -15.81
CA ASP A 293 9.27 3.70 -16.78
C ASP A 293 9.82 5.13 -16.69
N ILE A 294 9.99 5.66 -15.46
CA ILE A 294 10.59 6.97 -15.23
C ILE A 294 12.03 7.05 -15.81
N LEU A 295 12.83 6.00 -15.62
CA LEU A 295 14.20 5.95 -16.14
C LEU A 295 14.19 5.89 -17.68
N MET A 296 13.33 5.08 -18.28
CA MET A 296 13.24 4.92 -19.73
C MET A 296 12.76 6.20 -20.41
N HIS A 297 11.82 6.94 -19.82
CA HIS A 297 11.39 8.24 -20.32
C HIS A 297 12.50 9.29 -20.23
N SER A 298 13.30 9.26 -19.16
CA SER A 298 14.46 10.16 -19.01
C SER A 298 15.53 9.91 -20.08
N VAL A 299 15.68 8.66 -20.56
CA VAL A 299 16.69 8.26 -21.55
C VAL A 299 16.21 8.47 -22.99
N SER A 300 14.92 8.26 -23.27
CA SER A 300 14.39 8.23 -24.64
C SER A 300 14.05 9.61 -25.22
N GLY A 301 13.94 10.66 -24.39
CA GLY A 301 13.47 11.98 -24.83
C GLY A 301 12.01 12.01 -25.32
N GLU A 302 11.36 10.85 -25.39
CA GLU A 302 9.94 10.66 -25.72
C GLU A 302 9.11 10.65 -24.43
N LYS A 303 8.40 11.76 -24.19
CA LYS A 303 7.39 11.87 -23.14
C LYS A 303 6.11 11.19 -23.65
N ASN A 304 5.82 9.97 -23.19
CA ASN A 304 4.58 9.27 -23.51
C ASN A 304 3.57 9.42 -22.36
N HIS A 305 2.28 9.51 -22.70
CA HIS A 305 1.19 10.12 -21.93
C HIS A 305 0.62 9.34 -20.73
N GLN A 306 1.33 8.37 -20.15
CA GLN A 306 0.74 7.52 -19.09
C GLN A 306 1.52 7.49 -17.76
N HIS A 307 2.74 8.02 -17.71
CA HIS A 307 3.50 8.13 -16.45
C HIS A 307 4.11 9.53 -16.33
N GLU A 308 3.48 10.36 -15.50
CA GLU A 308 3.78 11.78 -15.37
C GLU A 308 4.98 12.04 -14.45
N GLU A 309 5.87 12.95 -14.86
CA GLU A 309 6.99 13.43 -14.04
C GLU A 309 6.46 14.24 -12.84
N ILE A 310 6.51 13.62 -11.66
CA ILE A 310 6.23 14.30 -10.39
C ILE A 310 7.49 15.06 -9.97
N PRO A 311 7.37 16.32 -9.49
CA PRO A 311 8.52 17.10 -9.06
C PRO A 311 9.38 16.33 -8.04
N GLU A 312 10.71 16.43 -8.18
CA GLU A 312 11.66 15.85 -7.22
C GLU A 312 11.28 16.27 -5.80
N PHE A 313 11.28 15.29 -4.88
CA PHE A 313 11.08 15.55 -3.46
C PHE A 313 12.23 16.43 -2.95
N VAL A 314 11.98 17.73 -2.79
CA VAL A 314 12.98 18.66 -2.29
C VAL A 314 13.10 18.47 -0.79
N SER A 315 14.11 17.71 -0.36
CA SER A 315 14.54 17.75 1.04
C SER A 315 15.06 19.18 1.32
N GLU A 316 14.30 19.99 2.05
CA GLU A 316 14.89 21.16 2.68
C GLU A 316 15.85 20.66 3.77
N GLY A 317 17.10 20.46 3.36
CA GLY A 317 18.21 20.14 4.23
C GLY A 317 18.31 21.18 5.34
N GLY A 318 18.46 20.69 6.57
CA GLY A 318 18.57 21.49 7.78
C GLY A 318 19.61 22.60 7.64
N LYS A 319 19.14 23.85 7.53
CA LYS A 319 19.95 25.00 7.91
C LYS A 319 19.95 25.08 9.42
N ASP A 320 21.08 24.67 9.96
CA ASP A 320 21.55 24.88 11.31
C ASP A 320 21.24 26.31 11.77
N ARG A 321 20.15 26.49 12.52
CA ARG A 321 19.90 27.71 13.28
C ARG A 321 20.70 27.58 14.56
N SER A 322 21.93 28.04 14.48
CA SER A 322 22.75 28.48 15.61
C SER A 322 21.88 29.20 16.65
N ALA A 323 21.52 28.47 17.71
CA ALA A 323 20.96 29.06 18.92
C ALA A 323 22.12 29.72 19.67
N LYS A 324 22.14 31.05 19.66
CA LYS A 324 22.99 31.84 20.56
C LYS A 324 22.58 31.53 22.00
N GLU A 325 23.54 31.03 22.78
CA GLU A 325 23.44 30.92 24.24
C GLU A 325 23.12 32.29 24.87
N PRO A 326 22.16 32.39 25.80
CA PRO A 326 22.10 33.50 26.72
C PRO A 326 23.10 33.28 27.87
N LYS A 327 23.86 34.34 28.15
CA LYS A 327 24.87 34.42 29.22
C LYS A 327 24.23 34.32 30.61
N ASN A 328 24.94 33.61 31.50
CA ASN A 328 24.76 33.53 32.95
C ASN A 328 24.61 34.89 33.65
N GLU A 329 23.66 34.97 34.59
CA GLU A 329 23.78 35.75 35.82
C GLU A 329 23.81 34.81 37.04
N LYS A 330 24.80 35.06 37.91
CA LYS A 330 25.09 34.50 39.24
C LYS A 330 23.92 34.77 40.22
N ALA A 331 23.70 34.12 41.37
CA ALA A 331 24.26 32.99 42.10
C ALA A 331 23.36 32.76 43.34
N ALA A 332 23.32 31.54 43.89
CA ALA A 332 23.31 31.23 45.33
C ALA A 332 23.21 29.70 45.55
N GLU A 333 24.26 29.11 46.12
CA GLU A 333 24.28 27.83 46.87
C GLU A 333 23.91 28.10 48.35
N PRO A 334 23.69 27.12 49.27
CA PRO A 334 24.12 25.69 49.27
C PRO A 334 22.96 24.71 49.72
N ASP A 335 23.06 23.38 49.78
CA ASP A 335 23.87 22.51 50.65
C ASP A 335 23.91 21.04 50.14
N GLU A 336 25.06 20.37 50.37
CA GLU A 336 25.36 18.98 50.82
C GLU A 336 24.37 17.83 50.44
N ASP A 337 24.73 16.61 50.01
CA ASP A 337 25.84 15.75 50.44
C ASP A 337 25.98 14.46 49.56
N GLU A 338 27.21 13.91 49.58
CA GLU A 338 27.68 12.52 49.41
C GLU A 338 27.25 11.50 48.29
N THR A 339 28.28 11.15 47.48
CA THR A 339 28.79 9.81 47.09
C THR A 339 27.95 8.75 46.35
N ALA A 340 28.46 8.27 45.20
CA ALA A 340 28.91 6.86 45.01
C ALA A 340 29.46 6.59 43.58
N GLU A 341 30.59 5.89 43.52
CA GLU A 341 31.34 5.49 42.33
C GLU A 341 30.69 4.36 41.51
N SER A 342 30.96 4.37 40.20
CA SER A 342 30.86 3.21 39.29
C SER A 342 32.05 2.25 39.42
N PRO A 343 31.96 1.00 38.91
CA PRO A 343 32.79 0.73 37.73
C PRO A 343 32.18 -0.21 36.65
N LYS A 344 32.81 -0.09 35.47
CA LYS A 344 32.62 -0.80 34.20
C LYS A 344 33.01 -2.30 34.26
N LYS A 345 32.45 -3.15 33.37
CA LYS A 345 33.06 -3.70 32.11
C LYS A 345 32.56 -5.11 31.71
N THR A 346 32.28 -5.27 30.40
CA THR A 346 32.44 -6.46 29.49
C THR A 346 31.69 -7.77 29.78
N THR A 347 31.01 -8.35 28.76
CA THR A 347 31.45 -9.58 28.02
C THR A 347 30.44 -10.02 26.93
N THR A 348 31.00 -10.32 25.76
CA THR A 348 30.63 -11.17 24.61
C THR A 348 29.52 -12.21 24.76
N MET A 349 28.68 -12.40 23.72
CA MET A 349 28.13 -13.71 23.28
C MET A 349 27.64 -13.66 21.82
N ARG A 350 28.51 -14.09 20.89
CA ARG A 350 28.13 -14.79 19.65
C ARG A 350 27.94 -16.27 20.04
N ASN A 351 26.97 -16.95 19.40
CA ASN A 351 26.69 -18.40 19.39
C ASN A 351 25.49 -18.90 20.21
N ILE A 352 24.24 -18.65 19.76
CA ILE A 352 23.12 -19.60 19.94
C ILE A 352 22.11 -19.44 18.78
N ILE A 353 22.48 -19.81 17.55
CA ILE A 353 21.50 -20.15 16.49
C ILE A 353 22.15 -21.20 15.59
N ASN A 354 22.03 -22.48 15.95
CA ASN A 354 22.22 -23.63 15.05
C ASN A 354 21.78 -24.93 15.75
N GLY A 355 20.48 -25.09 15.95
CA GLY A 355 19.94 -26.33 16.45
C GLY A 355 18.46 -26.27 16.67
N PHE A 356 17.65 -26.16 15.60
CA PHE A 356 16.20 -26.41 15.68
C PHE A 356 15.54 -26.66 14.30
N ILE A 357 16.25 -27.29 13.35
CA ILE A 357 15.72 -27.69 12.03
C ILE A 357 15.77 -29.22 11.90
N GLY A 358 14.97 -29.94 12.68
CA GLY A 358 15.03 -31.41 12.64
C GLY A 358 13.83 -32.14 13.20
N PHE A 359 12.64 -31.53 13.19
CA PHE A 359 11.45 -32.18 13.78
C PHE A 359 10.16 -32.09 12.94
N PHE A 360 10.23 -31.62 11.69
CA PHE A 360 9.02 -31.46 10.85
C PHE A 360 9.10 -32.05 9.44
N ASP A 361 10.20 -32.70 9.05
CA ASP A 361 10.25 -33.48 7.82
C ASP A 361 10.38 -34.96 8.14
N ASP A 362 9.24 -35.64 8.33
CA ASP A 362 9.11 -37.04 7.95
C ASP A 362 7.63 -37.43 7.92
N ASN A 363 7.06 -37.47 6.72
CA ASN A 363 6.06 -38.47 6.32
C ASN A 363 5.75 -38.30 4.82
N SER A 364 6.62 -38.86 3.99
CA SER A 364 6.19 -39.36 2.68
C SER A 364 6.88 -40.70 2.43
N THR A 365 6.09 -41.78 2.49
CA THR A 365 6.43 -43.02 1.79
C THR A 365 5.23 -43.47 0.97
N PRO A 366 5.43 -44.04 -0.22
CA PRO A 366 4.43 -44.11 -1.26
C PRO A 366 3.68 -45.45 -1.27
N MET A 367 2.40 -45.42 -1.65
CA MET A 367 1.75 -46.41 -2.50
C MET A 367 0.68 -45.74 -3.35
#